data_AF-A0A925MBF1-F1
#
_entry.id   AF-A0A925MBF1-F1
#
_cell.length_a   1.000
_cell.length_b   1.000
_cell.length_c   1.000
_cell.angle_alpha   90.00
_cell.angle_beta   90.00
_cell.angle_gamma   90.00
#
_symmetry.space_group_name_H-M   'P 1'
#
loop_
_entity.id
_entity.type
_entity.pdbx_description
1 polymer ?
#
loop_
_entity_poly.entity_id
_entity_poly.type
_entity_poly.pdbx_seq_one_letter_code
_entity_poly.pdbx_strand_id
1 'polypeptide(L)' 'PRPPLRLIALFEAHRAELRCEPEQAARLLRIMTFAGTHPRIAEGIPLTAAEIVAVVLDGIRVRADLDADAEVPPC' A
#
# COMPACT_ATOMS: atom_id res chain seq x y z
N PRO A 1 19.49 9.08 -5.57
CA PRO A 1 19.37 8.26 -4.34
C PRO A 1 18.61 6.96 -4.61
N ARG A 2 19.23 5.78 -4.43
CA ARG A 2 18.51 4.51 -4.43
C ARG A 2 17.62 4.44 -3.17
N PRO A 3 16.33 4.06 -3.26
CA PRO A 3 15.50 3.89 -2.07
C PRO A 3 16.13 2.82 -1.16
N PRO A 4 15.99 2.93 0.17
CA PRO A 4 16.56 1.96 1.08
C PRO A 4 15.91 0.59 0.83
N LEU A 5 16.73 -0.38 0.41
CA LEU A 5 16.33 -1.73 -0.03
C LEU A 5 15.51 -2.52 1.02
N ARG A 6 15.52 -2.09 2.29
CA ARG A 6 14.84 -2.78 3.40
C ARG A 6 13.32 -2.84 3.25
N LEU A 7 12.67 -1.80 2.74
CA LEU A 7 11.22 -1.84 2.55
C LEU A 7 10.84 -2.72 1.36
N ILE A 8 11.63 -2.69 0.29
CA ILE A 8 11.39 -3.54 -0.89
C ILE A 8 11.51 -5.01 -0.47
N ALA A 9 12.57 -5.38 0.24
CA ALA A 9 12.77 -6.75 0.73
C ALA A 9 11.63 -7.24 1.65
N LEU A 10 11.02 -6.35 2.44
CA LEU A 10 9.86 -6.69 3.26
C LEU A 10 8.65 -7.04 2.39
N PHE A 11 8.39 -6.28 1.33
CA PHE A 11 7.29 -6.57 0.41
C PHE A 11 7.58 -7.76 -0.51
N GLU A 12 8.84 -7.99 -0.87
CA GLU A 12 9.26 -9.13 -1.70
C GLU A 12 8.90 -10.47 -1.05
N ALA A 13 9.08 -10.59 0.28
CA ALA A 13 8.70 -11.78 1.04
C ALA A 13 7.20 -12.12 0.94
N HIS A 14 6.38 -11.14 0.58
CA HIS A 14 4.93 -11.25 0.43
C HIS A 14 4.45 -10.99 -1.01
N ARG A 15 5.33 -11.19 -2.03
CA ARG A 15 5.06 -10.85 -3.43
C ARG A 15 3.70 -11.36 -3.94
N ALA A 16 3.34 -12.60 -3.59
CA ALA A 16 2.12 -13.26 -4.01
C ALA A 16 0.83 -12.64 -3.41
N GLU A 17 0.95 -11.88 -2.33
CA GLU A 17 -0.16 -11.21 -1.65
C GLU A 17 -0.40 -9.78 -2.16
N LEU A 18 0.42 -9.30 -3.11
CA LEU A 18 0.41 -7.91 -3.61
C LEU A 18 -0.15 -7.82 -5.02
N ARG A 19 -1.03 -6.83 -5.26
CA ARG A 19 -1.57 -6.47 -6.58
C ARG A 19 -0.60 -5.63 -7.43
N CYS A 20 0.53 -5.20 -6.86
CA CYS A 20 1.54 -4.39 -7.53
C CYS A 20 2.96 -4.87 -7.18
N GLU A 21 3.97 -4.37 -7.89
CA GLU A 21 5.37 -4.73 -7.62
C GLU A 21 5.85 -4.26 -6.24
N PRO A 22 6.75 -4.99 -5.55
CA PRO A 22 7.28 -4.63 -4.23
C PRO A 22 7.90 -3.24 -4.15
N GLU A 23 8.54 -2.76 -5.23
CA GLU A 23 9.07 -1.40 -5.31
C GLU A 23 7.97 -0.34 -5.30
N GLN A 24 6.83 -0.64 -5.94
CA GLN A 24 5.67 0.22 -5.93
C GLN A 24 5.03 0.25 -4.54
N ALA A 25 4.86 -0.92 -3.90
CA ALA A 25 4.39 -1.02 -2.53
C ALA A 25 5.25 -0.20 -1.55
N ALA A 26 6.57 -0.36 -1.61
CA ALA A 26 7.52 0.39 -0.79
C ALA A 26 7.45 1.91 -1.03
N ARG A 27 7.23 2.32 -2.28
CA ARG A 27 7.04 3.73 -2.64
C ARG A 27 5.74 4.29 -2.09
N LEU A 28 4.63 3.57 -2.24
CA LEU A 28 3.31 3.98 -1.75
C LEU A 28 3.32 4.14 -0.22
N LEU A 29 3.89 3.16 0.50
CA LEU A 29 4.04 3.26 1.96
C LEU A 29 4.82 4.53 2.34
N ARG A 30 5.93 4.83 1.66
CA ARG A 30 6.74 6.01 1.95
C ARG A 30 6.00 7.32 1.70
N ILE A 31 5.26 7.40 0.59
CA ILE A 31 4.43 8.58 0.27
C ILE A 31 3.36 8.75 1.34
N MET A 32 2.65 7.68 1.69
CA MET A 32 1.56 7.73 2.67
C MET A 32 2.09 8.10 4.06
N THR A 33 3.25 7.56 4.48
CA THR A 33 3.89 7.98 5.73
C THR A 33 4.21 9.47 5.71
N PHE A 34 4.79 9.99 4.63
CA PHE A 34 5.15 11.41 4.56
C PHE A 34 3.91 12.31 4.57
N ALA A 35 2.88 11.98 3.77
CA ALA A 35 1.65 12.75 3.71
C ALA A 35 0.85 12.68 5.03
N GLY A 36 0.62 11.47 5.54
CA GLY A 36 -0.20 11.22 6.72
C GLY A 36 0.41 11.74 8.03
N THR A 37 1.73 11.93 8.10
CA THR A 37 2.39 12.49 9.29
C THR A 37 2.69 13.99 9.18
N HIS A 38 2.43 14.62 8.01
CA HIS A 38 2.70 16.04 7.84
C HIS A 38 1.54 16.89 8.39
N PRO A 39 1.79 17.79 9.36
CA PRO A 39 0.72 18.49 10.07
C PRO A 39 -0.16 19.38 9.18
N ARG A 40 0.37 19.92 8.07
CA ARG A 40 -0.46 20.71 7.14
C ARG A 40 -1.27 19.88 6.16
N ILE A 41 -0.85 18.66 5.86
CA ILE A 41 -1.60 17.76 4.97
C ILE A 41 -2.71 17.07 5.78
N ALA A 42 -2.39 16.65 7.00
CA ALA A 42 -3.32 15.96 7.88
C ALA A 42 -4.17 16.90 8.75
N GLU A 43 -4.27 18.19 8.41
CA GLU A 43 -5.10 19.17 9.12
C GLU A 43 -4.89 19.22 10.65
N GLY A 44 -3.64 19.01 11.10
CA GLY A 44 -3.29 18.97 12.52
C GLY A 44 -3.60 17.65 13.23
N ILE A 45 -4.11 16.64 12.51
CA ILE A 45 -4.45 15.29 13.02
C ILE A 45 -3.61 14.24 12.27
N PRO A 46 -2.34 14.02 12.64
CA PRO A 46 -1.48 13.04 11.98
C PRO A 46 -2.04 11.62 12.10
N LEU A 47 -1.92 10.85 11.03
CA LEU A 47 -2.23 9.43 11.04
C LEU A 47 -1.20 8.66 11.88
N THR A 48 -1.70 7.70 12.64
CA THR A 48 -0.87 6.70 13.30
C THR A 48 -0.24 5.74 12.28
N ALA A 49 0.84 5.07 12.68
CA ALA A 49 1.45 4.05 11.84
C ALA A 49 0.48 2.92 11.47
N ALA A 50 -0.43 2.55 12.39
CA ALA A 50 -1.44 1.52 12.14
C ALA A 50 -2.43 1.95 11.05
N GLU A 51 -2.90 3.19 11.09
CA GLU A 51 -3.81 3.74 10.07
C GLU A 51 -3.12 3.84 8.70
N ILE A 52 -1.88 4.33 8.67
CA ILE A 52 -1.08 4.38 7.43
C ILE A 52 -0.95 2.99 6.81
N VAL A 53 -0.60 1.98 7.61
CA VAL A 53 -0.43 0.61 7.13
C VAL A 53 -1.77 0.02 6.69
N ALA A 54 -2.85 0.27 7.42
CA ALA A 54 -4.19 -0.20 7.06
C ALA A 54 -4.63 0.34 5.69
N VAL A 55 -4.52 1.65 5.48
CA VAL A 55 -4.88 2.32 4.21
C VAL A 55 -4.04 1.78 3.05
N VAL A 56 -2.72 1.69 3.23
CA VAL A 56 -1.83 1.21 2.16
C VAL A 56 -2.15 -0.24 1.81
N LEU A 57 -2.28 -1.11 2.80
CA LEU A 57 -2.46 -2.54 2.57
C LEU A 57 -3.86 -2.90 2.08
N ASP A 58 -4.90 -2.17 2.46
CA ASP A 58 -6.22 -2.28 1.83
C ASP A 58 -6.14 -1.96 0.32
N GLY A 59 -5.31 -0.96 -0.04
CA GLY A 59 -5.09 -0.56 -1.43
C GLY A 59 -4.22 -1.51 -2.26
N ILE A 60 -3.29 -2.27 -1.67
CA ILE A 60 -2.31 -3.06 -2.45
C ILE A 60 -2.38 -4.57 -2.25
N ARG A 61 -3.12 -5.08 -1.25
CA ARG A 61 -3.28 -6.53 -1.07
C ARG A 61 -4.21 -7.13 -2.11
N VAL A 62 -3.95 -8.38 -2.48
CA VAL A 62 -4.88 -9.22 -3.23
C VAL A 62 -6.12 -9.47 -2.38
N ARG A 63 -7.29 -9.40 -2.99
CA ARG A 63 -8.59 -9.48 -2.33
C ARG A 63 -9.46 -10.46 -3.09
N ALA A 64 -9.66 -11.64 -2.50
CA ALA A 64 -10.42 -12.73 -3.11
C ALA A 64 -11.88 -12.34 -3.43
N ASP A 65 -12.42 -11.36 -2.72
CA ASP A 65 -13.77 -10.82 -2.88
C ASP A 65 -13.91 -9.84 -4.06
N LEU A 66 -12.87 -9.08 -4.40
CA LEU A 66 -12.92 -8.09 -5.49
C LEU A 66 -12.64 -8.70 -6.86
N ASP A 67 -11.86 -9.78 -6.91
CA ASP A 67 -11.54 -10.48 -8.16
C ASP A 67 -12.66 -11.45 -8.59
N ALA A 68 -13.56 -11.84 -7.67
CA ALA A 68 -14.70 -12.72 -7.95
C ALA A 68 -15.84 -12.04 -8.71
N ASP A 69 -16.01 -10.72 -8.54
CA ASP A 69 -17.04 -9.94 -9.23
C ASP A 69 -16.59 -9.44 -10.62
N ALA A 70 -15.33 -9.68 -11.00
CA ALA A 70 -14.78 -9.28 -12.31
C ALA A 70 -15.07 -10.29 -13.43
N GLU A 71 -15.69 -11.44 -13.13
CA GLU A 71 -16.13 -12.40 -14.15
C GLU A 71 -17.41 -11.88 -14.83
N VAL A 72 -17.22 -11.11 -15.91
CA VAL A 72 -18.30 -10.64 -16.79
C VAL A 72 -18.97 -11.85 -17.44
N PRO A 73 -20.29 -12.09 -17.26
CA PRO A 73 -20.98 -13.18 -17.94
C PRO A 73 -20.99 -12.94 -19.46
N PRO A 74 -20.79 -13.97 -20.30
CA PRO A 74 -20.83 -13.80 -21.75
C PRO A 74 -22.23 -13.36 -22.20
N CYS A 75 -22.26 -12.33 -23.05
CA CYS A 75 -23.45 -11.88 -23.78
C CYS A 75 -23.94 -12.94 -24.77
#